data_AF-A0A6C0CV81-F1
#
_entry.id   AF-A0A6C0CV81-F1
#
_cell.length_a   1.000
_cell.length_b   1.000
_cell.length_c   1.000
_cell.angle_alpha   90.00
_cell.angle_beta   90.00
_cell.angle_gamma   90.00
#
_symmetry.space_group_name_H-M   'P 1'
#
loop_
_entity.id
_entity.type
_entity.pdbx_description
1 polymer ?
#
loop_
_entity_poly.entity_id
_entity_poly.type
_entity_poly.pdbx_seq_one_letter_code
_entity_poly.pdbx_strand_id
1 'polypeptide(L)'
;MFTSLYLQTTNPKLLFRDLFSKNIFTNIILSVFFHTAVYVVFFNLASYIFFGKSLTNICNFRLTVSLLLIMFFGFFARFAHVKEIYHAYGNNMEKTREHLDKLYIGWIFLS
;
A
#
# COMPACT_ATOMS: atom_id res chain seq x y z
N MET A 1 8.39 -10.62 1.42
CA MET A 1 8.42 -9.24 1.95
C MET A 1 7.04 -8.60 1.94
N PHE A 2 6.39 -8.47 0.78
CA PHE A 2 5.06 -7.86 0.67
C PHE A 2 3.96 -8.67 1.36
N THR A 3 3.90 -10.00 1.16
CA THR A 3 2.95 -10.86 1.87
C THR A 3 3.15 -10.81 3.39
N SER A 4 4.39 -10.85 3.88
CA SER A 4 4.66 -10.73 5.32
C SER A 4 4.25 -9.36 5.87
N LEU A 5 4.51 -8.28 5.12
CA LEU A 5 4.08 -6.94 5.51
C LEU A 5 2.55 -6.84 5.51
N TYR A 6 1.87 -7.37 4.50
CA TYR A 6 0.41 -7.51 4.46
C TYR A 6 -0.09 -8.23 5.70
N LEU A 7 0.41 -9.43 6.01
CA LEU A 7 -0.08 -10.24 7.14
C LEU A 7 0.13 -9.53 8.49
N GLN A 8 1.25 -8.80 8.65
CA GLN A 8 1.53 -8.01 9.85
C GLN A 8 0.60 -6.81 9.97
N THR A 9 0.40 -6.07 8.89
CA THR A 9 -0.33 -4.78 8.88
C THR A 9 -1.84 -4.97 8.78
N THR A 10 -2.29 -6.16 8.41
CA THR A 10 -3.69 -6.61 8.49
C THR A 10 -4.04 -7.28 9.82
N ASN A 11 -3.11 -7.35 10.77
CA ASN A 11 -3.45 -7.80 12.12
C ASN A 11 -4.11 -6.65 12.91
N PRO A 12 -5.42 -6.71 13.21
CA PRO A 12 -6.11 -5.64 13.93
C PRO A 12 -5.59 -5.43 15.35
N LYS A 13 -4.92 -6.42 15.94
CA LYS A 13 -4.33 -6.34 17.28
C LYS A 13 -2.99 -5.58 17.29
N LEU A 14 -2.41 -5.27 16.14
CA LEU A 14 -1.17 -4.49 16.07
C LEU A 14 -1.44 -3.05 16.53
N LEU A 15 -0.62 -2.52 17.44
CA LEU A 15 -0.79 -1.14 17.89
C LEU A 15 -0.15 -0.20 16.86
N PHE A 16 -0.67 1.02 16.77
CA PHE A 16 -0.17 2.02 15.80
C PHE A 16 1.32 2.33 16.03
N ARG A 17 1.75 2.37 17.30
CA ARG A 17 3.16 2.56 17.67
C ARG A 17 4.09 1.47 17.12
N ASP A 18 3.59 0.25 16.97
CA ASP A 18 4.40 -0.89 16.53
C ASP A 18 4.72 -0.80 15.02
N LEU A 19 3.94 -0.03 14.25
CA LEU A 19 4.24 0.27 12.84
C LEU A 19 5.55 1.03 12.67
N PHE A 20 5.95 1.82 13.67
CA PHE A 20 7.20 2.57 13.67
C PHE A 20 8.39 1.76 14.21
N SER A 21 8.19 0.48 14.52
CA SER A 21 9.31 -0.41 14.78
C SER A 21 10.22 -0.48 13.55
N LYS A 22 11.54 -0.49 13.78
CA LYS A 22 12.55 -0.38 12.72
C LYS A 22 12.30 -1.35 11.55
N ASN A 23 11.92 -2.60 11.85
CA ASN A 23 11.70 -3.62 10.83
C ASN A 23 10.42 -3.35 10.00
N ILE A 24 9.28 -3.09 10.67
CA ILE A 24 8.00 -2.86 9.98
C ILE A 24 8.09 -1.58 9.16
N PHE A 25 8.58 -0.49 9.75
CA PHE A 25 8.70 0.80 9.06
C PHE A 25 9.60 0.71 7.82
N THR A 26 10.74 0.02 7.93
CA THR A 26 11.63 -0.17 6.77
C THR A 26 10.92 -0.92 5.64
N ASN A 27 10.17 -1.98 5.96
CA ASN A 27 9.41 -2.72 4.96
C ASN A 27 8.30 -1.88 4.32
N ILE A 28 7.62 -1.01 5.10
CA ILE A 28 6.63 -0.05 4.58
C ILE A 28 7.30 0.88 3.56
N ILE A 29 8.41 1.50 3.93
CA ILE A 29 9.12 2.44 3.06
C ILE A 29 9.59 1.74 1.78
N LEU A 30 10.21 0.56 1.90
CA LEU A 30 10.65 -0.24 0.74
C LEU A 30 9.48 -0.57 -0.19
N SER A 31 8.31 -0.89 0.37
CA SER A 31 7.12 -1.14 -0.42
C SER A 31 6.58 0.08 -1.14
N VAL A 32 6.49 1.21 -0.44
CA VAL A 32 6.06 2.48 -1.03
C VAL A 32 6.95 2.85 -2.21
N PHE A 33 8.28 2.71 -2.06
CA PHE A 33 9.22 2.96 -3.16
C PHE A 33 9.06 1.97 -4.31
N PHE A 34 8.95 0.66 -4.01
CA PHE A 34 8.79 -0.37 -5.04
C PHE A 34 7.52 -0.15 -5.87
N HIS A 35 6.38 0.00 -5.22
CA HIS A 35 5.10 0.22 -5.90
C HIS A 35 5.07 1.55 -6.65
N THR A 36 5.65 2.61 -6.09
CA THR A 36 5.80 3.88 -6.80
C THR A 36 6.60 3.70 -8.09
N ALA A 37 7.75 3.01 -8.03
CA ALA A 37 8.56 2.76 -9.21
C ALA A 37 7.79 1.94 -10.27
N VAL A 38 7.10 0.87 -9.85
CA VAL A 38 6.25 0.06 -10.74
C VAL A 38 5.16 0.90 -11.41
N TYR A 39 4.48 1.76 -10.66
CA TYR A 39 3.44 2.63 -11.21
C TYR A 39 4.00 3.68 -12.16
N VAL A 40 5.12 4.32 -11.81
CA VAL A 40 5.79 5.28 -12.72
C VAL A 40 6.17 4.60 -14.03
N VAL A 41 6.73 3.39 -13.98
CA VAL A 41 7.04 2.60 -15.18
C VAL A 41 5.78 2.30 -15.99
N PHE A 42 4.70 1.89 -15.33
CA PHE A 42 3.42 1.59 -16.00
C PHE A 42 2.84 2.81 -16.72
N PHE A 43 2.86 3.98 -16.06
CA PHE A 43 2.40 5.23 -16.68
C PHE A 43 3.28 5.68 -17.85
N ASN A 44 4.60 5.50 -17.76
CA ASN A 44 5.49 5.80 -18.90
C ASN A 44 5.29 4.81 -20.06
N LEU A 45 5.07 3.53 -19.77
CA LEU A 45 4.74 2.53 -20.78
C LEU A 45 3.42 2.87 -21.48
N ALA A 46 2.38 3.23 -20.72
CA ALA A 46 1.11 3.68 -21.29
C ALA A 46 1.31 4.94 -22.16
N SER A 47 2.04 5.94 -21.67
CA SER A 47 2.37 7.14 -22.46
C SER A 47 3.08 6.79 -23.77
N TYR A 48 4.01 5.83 -23.71
CA TYR A 48 4.75 5.37 -24.88
C TYR A 48 3.83 4.66 -25.89
N ILE A 49 2.93 3.79 -25.44
CA ILE A 49 1.97 3.08 -26.29
C ILE A 49 1.02 4.06 -27.00
N PHE A 50 0.48 5.05 -26.28
CA PHE A 50 -0.55 5.95 -26.84
C PHE A 50 0.01 7.18 -27.57
N PHE A 51 1.19 7.67 -27.18
CA PHE A 51 1.75 8.93 -27.69
C PHE A 51 3.15 8.78 -28.30
N GLY A 52 3.71 7.57 -28.35
CA GLY A 52 5.03 7.29 -28.91
C GLY A 52 6.22 7.86 -28.12
N LYS A 53 5.98 8.35 -26.89
CA LYS A 53 7.00 8.96 -26.05
C LYS A 53 6.71 8.79 -24.56
N SER A 54 7.77 8.73 -23.77
CA SER A 54 7.70 8.77 -22.31
C SER A 54 7.28 10.15 -21.81
N LEU A 55 6.85 10.22 -20.55
CA LEU A 55 6.50 11.48 -19.90
C LEU A 55 7.75 12.36 -19.76
N THR A 56 7.55 13.68 -19.79
CA THR A 56 8.65 14.64 -19.54
C THR A 56 9.16 14.51 -18.11
N ASN A 57 10.41 14.93 -17.86
CA ASN A 57 11.02 14.87 -16.53
C ASN A 57 10.17 15.60 -15.45
N ILE A 58 9.58 16.75 -15.81
CA ILE A 58 8.71 17.51 -14.89
C ILE A 58 7.45 16.72 -14.56
N CYS A 59 6.82 16.09 -15.56
CA CYS A 59 5.64 15.24 -15.34
C CYS A 59 5.99 14.02 -14.50
N ASN A 60 7.11 13.34 -14.79
CA ASN A 60 7.59 12.18 -14.04
C ASN A 60 7.92 12.52 -12.58
N PHE A 61 8.50 13.69 -12.33
CA PHE A 61 8.75 14.17 -10.98
C PHE A 61 7.44 14.38 -10.21
N ARG A 62 6.47 15.10 -10.79
CA ARG A 62 5.16 15.33 -10.18
C ARG A 62 4.40 14.02 -9.94
N LEU A 63 4.44 13.10 -10.90
CA LEU A 63 3.84 11.77 -10.79
C LEU A 63 4.46 10.99 -9.63
N THR A 64 5.79 10.91 -9.58
CA THR A 64 6.52 10.21 -8.51
C THR A 64 6.19 10.76 -7.13
N VAL A 65 6.24 12.09 -6.95
CA VAL A 65 5.92 12.72 -5.67
C VAL A 65 4.46 12.45 -5.26
N SER A 66 3.53 12.56 -6.20
CA SER A 66 2.11 12.30 -5.93
C SER A 66 1.87 10.85 -5.52
N LEU A 67 2.49 9.90 -6.23
CA LEU A 67 2.40 8.47 -5.92
C LEU A 67 3.02 8.15 -4.57
N LEU A 68 4.20 8.70 -4.23
CA LEU A 68 4.81 8.50 -2.91
C LEU A 68 3.86 8.92 -1.78
N LEU A 69 3.22 10.09 -1.91
CA LEU A 69 2.27 10.59 -0.91
C LEU A 69 1.03 9.70 -0.83
N ILE A 70 0.41 9.38 -1.97
CA ILE A 70 -0.81 8.54 -2.02
C ILE A 70 -0.54 7.16 -1.43
N MET A 71 0.59 6.54 -1.78
CA MET A 71 0.97 5.21 -1.29
C MET A 71 1.25 5.24 0.22
N PHE A 72 1.98 6.24 0.69
CA PHE A 72 2.28 6.40 2.11
C PHE A 72 1.01 6.60 2.95
N PHE A 73 0.14 7.55 2.58
CA PHE A 73 -1.11 7.78 3.30
C PHE A 73 -2.11 6.64 3.13
N GLY A 74 -2.18 6.04 1.94
CA GLY A 74 -3.04 4.88 1.64
C GLY A 74 -2.71 3.68 2.53
N PHE A 75 -1.43 3.47 2.84
CA PHE A 75 -1.00 2.45 3.79
C PHE A 75 -1.59 2.67 5.20
N PHE A 76 -1.50 3.90 5.74
CA PHE A 76 -2.06 4.20 7.08
C PHE A 76 -3.59 4.16 7.09
N ALA A 77 -4.24 4.66 6.04
CA ALA A 77 -5.69 4.59 5.90
C ALA A 77 -6.18 3.14 5.93
N ARG A 78 -5.47 2.24 5.23
CA ARG A 78 -5.76 0.81 5.26
C ARG A 78 -5.56 0.20 6.65
N PHE A 79 -4.47 0.54 7.34
CA PHE A 79 -4.25 0.07 8.70
C PHE A 79 -5.36 0.49 9.65
N ALA A 80 -5.86 1.73 9.54
CA ALA A 80 -7.02 2.19 10.31
C ALA A 80 -8.28 1.40 9.94
N HIS A 81 -8.52 1.19 8.65
CA HIS A 81 -9.69 0.48 8.15
C HIS A 81 -9.76 -0.99 8.64
N VAL A 82 -8.62 -1.68 8.75
CA VAL A 82 -8.55 -3.02 9.37
C VAL A 82 -9.13 -3.03 10.79
N LYS A 83 -8.86 -1.99 11.57
CA LYS A 83 -9.36 -1.86 12.95
C LYS A 83 -10.85 -1.56 12.99
N GLU A 84 -11.33 -0.73 12.07
CA GLU A 84 -12.76 -0.45 11.91
C GLU A 84 -13.53 -1.73 11.58
N ILE A 85 -13.06 -2.52 10.61
CA ILE A 85 -13.65 -3.81 10.25
C ILE A 85 -13.67 -4.76 11.47
N TYR A 86 -12.55 -4.84 12.19
CA TYR A 86 -12.45 -5.68 13.38
C TYR A 86 -13.47 -5.30 14.46
N HIS A 87 -13.64 -4.00 14.71
CA HIS A 87 -14.63 -3.50 15.65
C HIS A 87 -16.07 -3.74 15.14
N ALA A 88 -16.33 -3.52 13.85
CA ALA A 88 -17.64 -3.74 13.23
C ALA A 88 -18.08 -5.20 13.29
N TYR A 89 -17.14 -6.15 13.25
CA TYR A 89 -17.41 -7.58 13.45
C TYR A 89 -17.39 -8.03 14.91
N GLY A 90 -17.48 -7.10 15.87
CA GLY A 90 -17.54 -7.44 17.30
C GLY A 90 -16.27 -8.11 17.78
N ASN A 91 -15.11 -7.68 17.29
CA ASN A 91 -13.79 -8.23 17.60
C ASN A 91 -13.59 -9.70 17.18
N ASN A 92 -14.37 -10.17 16.20
CA ASN A 92 -14.22 -11.52 15.63
C ASN A 92 -13.06 -11.56 14.61
N MET A 93 -11.97 -12.24 14.99
CA MET A 93 -10.77 -12.37 14.16
C MET A 93 -11.00 -13.15 12.87
N GLU A 94 -11.82 -14.20 12.91
CA GLU A 94 -12.06 -15.10 11.77
C GLU A 94 -12.85 -14.37 10.68
N LYS A 95 -13.97 -13.74 11.05
CA LYS A 95 -14.78 -12.93 10.11
C LYS A 95 -13.98 -11.76 9.53
N THR A 96 -13.17 -11.11 10.37
CA THR A 96 -12.28 -10.04 9.91
C THR A 96 -11.30 -10.57 8.87
N ARG A 97 -10.63 -11.70 9.13
CA ARG A 97 -9.66 -12.29 8.20
C ARG A 97 -10.31 -12.69 6.88
N GLU A 98 -11.45 -13.35 6.93
CA GLU A 98 -12.20 -13.76 5.73
C GLU A 98 -12.59 -12.56 4.87
N HIS A 99 -12.96 -11.43 5.50
CA HIS A 99 -13.23 -10.18 4.78
C HIS A 99 -11.97 -9.61 4.14
N LEU A 100 -10.88 -9.50 4.91
CA LEU A 100 -9.63 -8.90 4.42
C LEU A 100 -9.00 -9.71 3.29
N ASP A 101 -9.09 -11.03 3.32
CA ASP A 101 -8.52 -11.90 2.29
C ASP A 101 -9.23 -11.75 0.94
N LYS A 102 -10.51 -11.35 0.91
CA LYS A 102 -11.20 -10.97 -0.34
C LYS A 102 -10.61 -9.70 -0.96
N LEU A 103 -9.96 -8.85 -0.15
CA LEU A 103 -9.31 -7.61 -0.58
C LEU A 103 -7.80 -7.80 -0.79
N TYR A 104 -7.26 -9.01 -0.60
CA TYR A 104 -5.83 -9.33 -0.62
C TYR A 104 -5.09 -8.76 -1.82
N ILE A 105 -5.65 -8.91 -3.04
CA ILE A 105 -5.02 -8.44 -4.27
C ILE A 105 -4.88 -6.92 -4.26
N GLY A 106 -5.98 -6.18 -4.03
CA GLY A 106 -5.95 -4.72 -3.98
C GLY A 106 -5.05 -4.18 -2.87
N TRP A 107 -4.90 -4.96 -1.81
CA TRP A 107 -4.11 -4.59 -0.64
C TRP A 107 -2.63 -4.91 -0.80
N ILE A 108 -2.27 -5.96 -1.55
CA ILE A 108 -0.89 -6.25 -1.93
C ILE A 108 -0.32 -5.18 -2.84
N PHE A 109 -1.12 -4.63 -3.76
CA PHE A 109 -0.67 -3.54 -4.61
C PHE A 109 -0.35 -2.24 -3.83
N LEU A 110 -0.71 -2.21 -2.54
CA LEU A 110 -0.42 -1.14 -1.60
C LEU A 110 0.52 -1.60 -0.45
N SER A 111 0.93 -2.88 -0.41
CA SER A 111 1.74 -3.52 0.66
C SER A 111 3.07 -3.99 0.15
#